data_AF-A0A8I2Z7F4-F1
#
_entry.id   AF-A0A8I2Z7F4-F1
#
_cell.length_a   1.000
_cell.length_b   1.000
_cell.length_c   1.000
_cell.angle_alpha   90.00
_cell.angle_beta   90.00
_cell.angle_gamma   90.00
#
_symmetry.space_group_name_H-M   'P 1'
#
loop_
_entity.id
_entity.type
_entity.pdbx_description
1 polymer ?
#
loop_
_entity_poly.entity_id
_entity_poly.type
_entity_poly.pdbx_seq_one_letter_code
_entity_poly.pdbx_strand_id
1 'polypeptide(L)'
;MQLFSTSCTYIRQSHQERQCLFNFLSRLEITRQLVAIAITSIPSLFIHQCTGTSCTSSSSSSSLASTMTGSQPEALAAVLLAQHRAAFKADVAAGRANPLNIPYHFVPAFVLPILYMALPHTKRPWLYTARWLVLAVVILFNLDMVRTTSSTNVAIAYVTGLWAVWSIMHNLTMLVWMRPQFDAERVRRHPKFPRPASKSTVSNGHAAHPPKSSQVRAWAPGADVEKYDYTWQAFPASAPFSERLYWSFELFASFRGAGWSWAIPTIPSPQRPEKPLSGEKVRMDTVPLVTHAGYATYPTERAFNVAKLRAVAVAYLALDAIKVGMMKDPYFVLGSSAAAALPLPRHLALLPLWLVLVVRHLMILSGLYAAIAYLLSMHDLVQRHVVSRFIPARAELWQYSSVFGSPVAVLDRGLAGFWSAWWHQTFRIDFAGPGAFLVRMGHLAPRSPAAQLIGLAAAFVQSGLLHGCGSFTAVPRTTVWYPMVFFALAGVGVAVQRAACSALTPWIAGLPRSVRRAGNLAFVVLWLHATVWPVAEDFTISGVWLFEPVPVSFVRMLGGGQVDHAVWRIDWDACPHWIQGRHWWQTGFGG
;
A
#
# COMPACT_ATOMS: atom_id res chain seq x y z
N MET A 1 -3.87 -45.50 41.30
CA MET A 1 -3.26 -44.35 42.00
C MET A 1 -2.51 -43.53 40.96
N GLN A 2 -3.02 -42.33 40.66
CA GLN A 2 -2.47 -41.24 39.83
C GLN A 2 -1.84 -41.56 38.46
N LEU A 3 -2.61 -41.32 37.39
CA LEU A 3 -2.19 -40.69 36.12
C LEU A 3 -3.39 -40.73 35.16
N PHE A 4 -4.28 -39.73 35.18
CA PHE A 4 -5.24 -39.34 34.11
C PHE A 4 -6.17 -38.24 34.67
N SER A 5 -5.74 -36.97 34.67
CA SER A 5 -6.66 -35.87 35.07
C SER A 5 -6.37 -34.49 34.47
N THR A 6 -5.40 -34.31 33.56
CA THR A 6 -5.01 -32.95 33.11
C THR A 6 -5.39 -32.60 31.67
N SER A 7 -5.99 -33.51 30.89
CA SER A 7 -6.38 -33.24 29.49
C SER A 7 -7.87 -32.96 29.26
N CYS A 8 -8.75 -33.16 30.25
CA CYS A 8 -10.19 -32.93 30.10
C CYS A 8 -10.62 -31.47 30.35
N THR A 9 -9.81 -30.66 31.02
CA THR A 9 -10.19 -29.29 31.41
C THR A 9 -10.07 -28.29 30.25
N TYR A 10 -9.06 -28.46 29.36
CA TYR A 10 -8.86 -27.56 28.22
C TYR A 10 -9.89 -27.78 27.09
N ILE A 11 -10.34 -29.02 26.90
CA ILE A 11 -11.35 -29.36 25.88
C ILE A 11 -12.75 -28.91 26.34
N ARG A 12 -13.10 -29.06 27.62
CA ARG A 12 -14.37 -28.53 28.17
C ARG A 12 -14.45 -27.01 28.13
N GLN A 13 -13.35 -26.30 28.40
CA GLN A 13 -13.32 -24.84 28.30
C GLN A 13 -13.52 -24.37 26.85
N SER A 14 -12.92 -25.05 25.87
CA SER A 14 -13.12 -24.72 24.44
C SER A 14 -14.53 -25.03 23.93
N HIS A 15 -15.23 -26.02 24.50
CA HIS A 15 -16.60 -26.37 24.11
C HIS A 15 -17.63 -25.45 24.77
N GLN A 16 -17.40 -25.06 26.03
CA GLN A 16 -18.25 -24.09 26.75
C GLN A 16 -18.06 -22.67 26.21
N GLU A 17 -16.85 -22.28 25.80
CA GLU A 17 -16.58 -21.02 25.08
C GLU A 17 -17.17 -21.04 23.66
N ARG A 18 -17.15 -22.18 22.95
CA ARG A 18 -17.87 -22.32 21.67
C ARG A 18 -19.39 -22.25 21.85
N GLN A 19 -19.96 -22.85 22.88
CA GLN A 19 -21.41 -22.80 23.14
C GLN A 19 -21.85 -21.40 23.61
N CYS A 20 -21.06 -20.71 24.44
CA CYS A 20 -21.31 -19.33 24.84
C CYS A 20 -21.09 -18.35 23.69
N LEU A 21 -20.06 -18.53 22.86
CA LEU A 21 -19.85 -17.72 21.66
C LEU A 21 -20.93 -18.01 20.61
N PHE A 22 -21.40 -19.24 20.45
CA PHE A 22 -22.49 -19.58 19.52
C PHE A 22 -23.85 -19.08 20.01
N ASN A 23 -24.13 -19.14 21.32
CA ASN A 23 -25.34 -18.56 21.93
C ASN A 23 -25.31 -17.03 22.04
N PHE A 24 -24.12 -16.42 22.07
CA PHE A 24 -23.91 -14.98 22.00
C PHE A 24 -23.98 -14.48 20.56
N LEU A 25 -23.36 -15.17 19.60
CA LEU A 25 -23.43 -14.88 18.17
C LEU A 25 -24.82 -15.16 17.57
N SER A 26 -25.60 -16.11 18.10
CA SER A 26 -26.98 -16.35 17.69
C SER A 26 -27.97 -15.32 18.25
N ARG A 27 -27.57 -14.55 19.27
CA ARG A 27 -28.37 -13.46 19.87
C ARG A 27 -27.91 -12.05 19.47
N LEU A 28 -26.78 -11.93 18.76
CA LEU A 28 -26.28 -10.67 18.21
C LEU A 28 -26.78 -10.45 16.78
N GLU A 29 -28.08 -10.17 16.70
CA GLU A 29 -28.71 -9.58 15.50
C GLU A 29 -27.97 -8.29 15.09
N ILE A 30 -27.34 -7.60 16.05
CA ILE A 30 -26.51 -6.40 15.85
C ILE A 30 -25.18 -6.70 15.13
N THR A 31 -24.55 -7.88 15.27
CA THR A 31 -23.30 -8.19 14.53
C THR A 31 -23.61 -8.62 13.10
N ARG A 32 -24.71 -9.34 12.87
CA ARG A 32 -25.25 -9.56 11.52
C ARG A 32 -25.70 -8.25 10.89
N GLN A 33 -26.34 -7.35 11.63
CA GLN A 33 -26.73 -6.03 11.13
C GLN A 33 -25.56 -5.09 10.94
N LEU A 34 -24.50 -5.08 11.74
CA LEU A 34 -23.34 -4.20 11.52
C LEU A 34 -22.41 -4.70 10.41
N VAL A 35 -22.27 -6.03 10.25
CA VAL A 35 -21.57 -6.62 9.10
C VAL A 35 -22.41 -6.53 7.84
N ALA A 36 -23.74 -6.71 7.93
CA ALA A 36 -24.65 -6.44 6.83
C ALA A 36 -24.67 -4.95 6.50
N ILE A 37 -24.77 -4.01 7.44
CA ILE A 37 -24.67 -2.56 7.22
C ILE A 37 -23.30 -2.21 6.62
N ALA A 38 -22.19 -2.81 7.06
CA ALA A 38 -20.89 -2.59 6.43
C ALA A 38 -20.79 -3.18 5.01
N ILE A 39 -21.57 -4.21 4.66
CA ILE A 39 -21.57 -4.85 3.33
C ILE A 39 -22.65 -4.27 2.41
N THR A 40 -23.79 -3.82 2.94
CA THR A 40 -24.96 -3.28 2.23
C THR A 40 -24.96 -1.76 2.17
N SER A 41 -24.37 -1.06 3.15
CA SER A 41 -24.29 0.42 3.15
C SER A 41 -23.12 0.95 2.32
N ILE A 42 -22.16 0.11 1.95
CA ILE A 42 -21.14 0.50 0.97
C ILE A 42 -21.83 0.73 -0.39
N PRO A 43 -22.65 -0.18 -0.95
CA PRO A 43 -23.47 0.12 -2.13
C PRO A 43 -24.48 1.27 -1.94
N SER A 44 -25.17 1.34 -0.79
CA SER A 44 -26.23 2.35 -0.58
C SER A 44 -25.71 3.80 -0.54
N LEU A 45 -24.46 4.00 -0.11
CA LEU A 45 -23.77 5.30 -0.19
C LEU A 45 -23.47 5.73 -1.63
N PHE A 46 -23.35 4.78 -2.55
CA PHE A 46 -23.14 5.05 -3.97
C PHE A 46 -24.45 5.14 -4.77
N ILE A 47 -25.54 4.52 -4.30
CA ILE A 47 -26.84 4.53 -5.01
C ILE A 47 -27.64 5.82 -4.74
N HIS A 48 -27.54 6.43 -3.54
CA HIS A 48 -28.39 7.58 -3.18
C HIS A 48 -27.91 8.97 -3.66
N GLN A 49 -26.80 9.07 -4.39
CA GLN A 49 -26.40 10.30 -5.11
C GLN A 49 -26.57 10.19 -6.65
N CYS A 50 -27.16 9.10 -7.14
CA CYS A 50 -27.45 8.87 -8.56
C CYS A 50 -28.90 9.22 -8.94
N THR A 51 -29.45 10.34 -8.46
CA THR A 51 -30.69 10.91 -9.03
C THR A 51 -30.71 12.42 -8.84
N GLY A 52 -30.67 13.18 -9.95
CA GLY A 52 -31.13 14.57 -9.99
C GLY A 52 -30.05 15.64 -9.93
N THR A 53 -29.38 15.89 -11.05
CA THR A 53 -29.33 17.21 -11.71
C THR A 53 -28.49 17.09 -12.97
N SER A 54 -29.17 16.76 -14.07
CA SER A 54 -28.73 17.12 -15.42
C SER A 54 -28.67 18.65 -15.50
N CYS A 55 -27.56 19.24 -15.08
CA CYS A 55 -27.24 20.62 -15.44
C CYS A 55 -26.74 20.61 -16.89
N THR A 56 -27.56 21.19 -17.75
CA THR A 56 -27.28 21.55 -19.14
C THR A 56 -25.92 22.23 -19.28
N SER A 57 -24.90 21.47 -19.70
CA SER A 57 -23.55 21.94 -20.05
C SER A 57 -23.38 22.19 -21.56
N SER A 58 -24.48 22.31 -22.31
CA SER A 58 -24.45 22.49 -23.76
C SER A 58 -24.16 23.92 -24.21
N SER A 59 -24.30 24.92 -23.34
CA SER A 59 -24.06 26.33 -23.67
C SER A 59 -22.66 26.86 -23.30
N SER A 60 -21.96 26.21 -22.36
CA SER A 60 -20.57 26.55 -21.97
C SER A 60 -19.51 25.79 -22.77
N SER A 61 -19.87 24.67 -23.40
CA SER A 61 -18.98 23.86 -24.25
C SER A 61 -18.72 24.50 -25.61
N SER A 62 -19.67 25.25 -26.17
CA SER A 62 -19.53 25.92 -27.47
C SER A 62 -18.69 27.20 -27.44
N SER A 63 -18.67 27.94 -26.32
CA SER A 63 -17.84 29.15 -26.18
C SER A 63 -16.37 28.82 -25.82
N LEU A 64 -16.10 27.73 -25.10
CA LEU A 64 -14.73 27.22 -24.92
C LEU A 64 -14.15 26.72 -26.24
N ALA A 65 -14.90 25.94 -27.02
CA ALA A 65 -14.40 25.32 -28.26
C ALA A 65 -13.91 26.35 -29.30
N SER A 66 -14.53 27.54 -29.38
CA SER A 66 -14.15 28.60 -30.34
C SER A 66 -12.89 29.39 -29.93
N THR A 67 -12.51 29.37 -28.65
CA THR A 67 -11.29 30.03 -28.13
C THR A 67 -10.09 29.06 -28.07
N MET A 68 -10.32 27.75 -28.23
CA MET A 68 -9.35 26.68 -27.96
C MET A 68 -8.62 26.12 -29.20
N THR A 69 -8.98 26.54 -30.41
CA THR A 69 -8.40 25.99 -31.66
C THR A 69 -6.95 26.39 -31.91
N GLY A 70 -6.36 27.27 -31.08
CA GLY A 70 -4.97 27.72 -31.20
C GLY A 70 -4.08 27.54 -29.95
N SER A 71 -4.61 27.03 -28.83
CA SER A 71 -3.81 26.90 -27.59
C SER A 71 -3.05 25.58 -27.51
N GLN A 72 -1.76 25.64 -27.15
CA GLN A 72 -0.96 24.45 -26.90
C GLN A 72 -1.56 23.65 -25.72
N PRO A 73 -1.64 22.31 -25.77
CA PRO A 73 -2.24 21.48 -24.69
C PRO A 73 -1.66 21.77 -23.30
N GLU A 74 -0.41 22.19 -23.26
CA GLU A 74 0.31 22.59 -22.07
C GLU A 74 -0.24 23.87 -21.41
N ALA A 75 -0.62 24.89 -22.19
CA ALA A 75 -1.23 26.10 -21.66
C ALA A 75 -2.63 25.81 -21.07
N LEU A 76 -3.34 24.88 -21.71
CA LEU A 76 -4.62 24.41 -21.24
C LEU A 76 -4.51 23.67 -19.90
N ALA A 77 -3.45 22.88 -19.70
CA ALA A 77 -3.19 22.22 -18.42
C ALA A 77 -3.06 23.23 -17.26
N ALA A 78 -2.38 24.37 -17.48
CA ALA A 78 -2.24 25.40 -16.47
C ALA A 78 -3.58 26.08 -16.14
N VAL A 79 -4.38 26.42 -17.15
CA VAL A 79 -5.71 27.00 -16.98
C VAL A 79 -6.63 26.05 -16.22
N LEU A 80 -6.64 24.77 -16.60
CA LEU A 80 -7.49 23.76 -16.00
C LEU A 80 -7.12 23.50 -14.53
N LEU A 81 -5.83 23.41 -14.23
CA LEU A 81 -5.36 23.27 -12.84
C LEU A 81 -5.76 24.48 -11.98
N ALA A 82 -5.64 25.70 -12.52
CA ALA A 82 -6.09 26.91 -11.83
C ALA A 82 -7.60 26.90 -11.56
N GLN A 83 -8.40 26.43 -12.53
CA GLN A 83 -9.85 26.27 -12.35
C GLN A 83 -10.20 25.25 -11.25
N HIS A 84 -9.53 24.10 -11.21
CA HIS A 84 -9.75 23.09 -10.17
C HIS A 84 -9.41 23.64 -8.77
N ARG A 85 -8.27 24.33 -8.64
CA ARG A 85 -7.88 24.98 -7.39
C ARG A 85 -8.87 26.06 -6.96
N ALA A 86 -9.33 26.90 -7.89
CA ALA A 86 -10.30 27.94 -7.60
C ALA A 86 -11.65 27.36 -7.16
N ALA A 87 -12.13 26.30 -7.82
CA ALA A 87 -13.36 25.61 -7.45
C ALA A 87 -13.28 25.02 -6.03
N PHE A 88 -12.18 24.33 -5.71
CA PHE A 88 -11.98 23.80 -4.36
C PHE A 88 -11.90 24.90 -3.30
N LYS A 89 -11.14 25.98 -3.55
CA LYS A 89 -11.06 27.13 -2.63
C LYS A 89 -12.44 27.76 -2.41
N ALA A 90 -13.27 27.85 -3.45
CA ALA A 90 -14.65 28.34 -3.32
C ALA A 90 -15.53 27.39 -2.49
N ASP A 91 -15.39 26.08 -2.64
CA ASP A 91 -16.10 25.09 -1.81
C ASP A 91 -15.68 25.14 -0.34
N VAL A 92 -14.38 25.34 -0.06
CA VAL A 92 -13.88 25.55 1.31
C VAL A 92 -14.44 26.84 1.90
N ALA A 93 -14.41 27.95 1.15
CA ALA A 93 -14.96 29.22 1.60
C ALA A 93 -16.47 29.13 1.89
N ALA A 94 -17.21 28.33 1.11
CA ALA A 94 -18.62 28.08 1.30
C ALA A 94 -18.93 27.02 2.38
N GLY A 95 -17.92 26.40 2.99
CA GLY A 95 -18.10 25.34 3.99
C GLY A 95 -18.63 24.02 3.45
N ARG A 96 -18.49 23.77 2.13
CA ARG A 96 -18.89 22.52 1.46
C ARG A 96 -17.78 21.48 1.41
N ALA A 97 -16.52 21.90 1.55
CA ALA A 97 -15.35 21.04 1.56
C ALA A 97 -14.37 21.44 2.67
N ASN A 98 -13.57 20.48 3.11
CA ASN A 98 -12.50 20.66 4.09
C ASN A 98 -11.15 20.39 3.41
N PRO A 99 -10.11 21.20 3.70
CA PRO A 99 -8.75 20.84 3.34
C PRO A 99 -8.25 19.67 4.19
N LEU A 100 -7.40 18.83 3.60
CA LEU A 100 -6.67 17.83 4.36
C LEU A 100 -5.84 18.55 5.44
N ASN A 101 -6.08 18.17 6.69
CA ASN A 101 -5.47 18.79 7.87
C ASN A 101 -4.85 17.74 8.80
N ILE A 102 -3.59 17.96 9.14
CA ILE A 102 -2.84 17.26 10.18
C ILE A 102 -2.70 18.23 11.36
N PRO A 103 -3.22 17.91 12.56
CA PRO A 103 -3.43 16.55 13.07
C PRO A 103 -4.84 15.98 12.90
N TYR A 104 -5.84 16.79 12.53
CA TYR A 104 -7.27 16.43 12.59
C TYR A 104 -7.57 15.05 11.98
N HIS A 105 -7.08 14.82 10.76
CA HIS A 105 -7.38 13.59 10.01
C HIS A 105 -6.51 12.38 10.40
N PHE A 106 -5.40 12.63 11.11
CA PHE A 106 -4.45 11.59 11.50
C PHE A 106 -4.76 11.00 12.88
N VAL A 107 -5.33 11.80 13.79
CA VAL A 107 -5.55 11.37 15.17
C VAL A 107 -6.55 10.21 15.26
N PRO A 108 -7.76 10.28 14.68
CA PRO A 108 -8.69 9.16 14.76
C PRO A 108 -8.23 7.94 13.97
N ALA A 109 -7.56 8.16 12.83
CA ALA A 109 -7.11 7.10 11.93
C ALA A 109 -5.93 6.27 12.47
N PHE A 110 -4.98 6.90 13.16
CA PHE A 110 -3.75 6.24 13.61
C PHE A 110 -3.45 6.40 15.09
N VAL A 111 -3.59 7.61 15.66
CA VAL A 111 -3.22 7.84 17.06
C VAL A 111 -4.13 7.07 18.01
N LEU A 112 -5.46 7.15 17.81
CA LEU A 112 -6.43 6.43 18.63
C LEU A 112 -6.21 4.90 18.63
N PRO A 113 -6.13 4.20 17.49
CA PRO A 113 -5.91 2.75 17.48
C PRO A 113 -4.53 2.35 18.00
N ILE A 114 -3.48 3.15 17.78
CA ILE A 114 -2.15 2.90 18.37
C ILE A 114 -2.20 2.99 19.91
N LEU A 115 -2.87 4.01 20.45
CA LEU A 115 -3.06 4.17 21.90
C LEU A 115 -3.87 3.01 22.48
N TYR A 116 -4.96 2.61 21.80
CA TYR A 116 -5.74 1.43 22.19
C TYR A 116 -4.88 0.17 22.22
N MET A 117 -4.08 -0.07 21.17
CA MET A 117 -3.20 -1.23 21.08
C MET A 117 -2.07 -1.21 22.11
N ALA A 118 -1.73 -0.06 22.69
CA ALA A 118 -0.76 0.05 23.80
C ALA A 118 -1.36 -0.37 25.16
N LEU A 119 -2.69 -0.51 25.26
CA LEU A 119 -3.37 -0.98 26.47
C LEU A 119 -3.46 -2.51 26.47
N PRO A 120 -2.90 -3.22 27.47
CA PRO A 120 -2.96 -4.67 27.54
C PRO A 120 -4.41 -5.17 27.65
N HIS A 121 -4.89 -5.87 26.63
CA HIS A 121 -6.27 -6.37 26.57
C HIS A 121 -6.37 -7.90 26.54
N THR A 122 -5.24 -8.61 26.51
CA THR A 122 -5.20 -10.09 26.47
C THR A 122 -5.88 -10.76 27.66
N LYS A 123 -5.88 -10.13 28.83
CA LYS A 123 -6.54 -10.61 30.06
C LYS A 123 -7.80 -9.82 30.43
N ARG A 124 -8.30 -8.95 29.55
CA ARG A 124 -9.40 -8.01 29.83
C ARG A 124 -10.46 -8.11 28.73
N PRO A 125 -11.42 -9.05 28.82
CA PRO A 125 -12.40 -9.30 27.76
C PRO A 125 -13.19 -8.06 27.35
N TRP A 126 -13.62 -7.24 28.31
CA TRP A 126 -14.34 -5.99 28.04
C TRP A 126 -13.51 -5.00 27.20
N LEU A 127 -12.22 -4.87 27.51
CA LEU A 127 -11.30 -3.98 26.78
C LEU A 127 -10.95 -4.55 25.41
N TYR A 128 -10.84 -5.88 25.29
CA TYR A 128 -10.68 -6.53 24.00
C TYR A 128 -11.91 -6.28 23.11
N THR A 129 -13.13 -6.33 23.67
CA THR A 129 -14.38 -6.01 22.95
C THR A 129 -14.45 -4.53 22.56
N ALA A 130 -13.87 -3.62 23.34
CA ALA A 130 -13.84 -2.18 23.04
C ALA A 130 -13.14 -1.85 21.69
N ARG A 131 -12.39 -2.79 21.09
CA ARG A 131 -11.86 -2.63 19.72
C ARG A 131 -12.93 -2.28 18.69
N TRP A 132 -14.16 -2.76 18.88
CA TRP A 132 -15.27 -2.50 17.96
C TRP A 132 -15.71 -1.04 18.04
N LEU A 133 -15.66 -0.43 19.23
CA LEU A 133 -15.91 1.00 19.40
C LEU A 133 -14.80 1.81 18.73
N VAL A 134 -13.53 1.46 18.96
CA VAL A 134 -12.39 2.10 18.29
C VAL A 134 -12.53 2.02 16.78
N LEU A 135 -12.86 0.83 16.26
CA LEU A 135 -13.06 0.61 14.84
C LEU A 135 -14.25 1.41 14.29
N ALA A 136 -15.37 1.51 15.03
CA ALA A 136 -16.51 2.32 14.62
C ALA A 136 -16.13 3.79 14.49
N VAL A 137 -15.35 4.33 15.43
CA VAL A 137 -14.82 5.70 15.35
C VAL A 137 -13.92 5.88 14.13
N VAL A 138 -12.98 4.94 13.90
CA VAL A 138 -12.11 4.96 12.70
C VAL A 138 -12.95 4.96 11.42
N ILE A 139 -13.92 4.06 11.29
CA ILE A 139 -14.76 3.94 10.09
C ILE A 139 -15.57 5.23 9.87
N LEU A 140 -16.31 5.68 10.88
CA LEU A 140 -17.17 6.87 10.75
C LEU A 140 -16.35 8.11 10.37
N PHE A 141 -15.19 8.30 11.01
CA PHE A 141 -14.32 9.43 10.74
C PHE A 141 -13.70 9.36 9.34
N ASN A 142 -13.22 8.19 8.90
CA ASN A 142 -12.64 8.06 7.55
C ASN A 142 -13.71 8.14 6.46
N LEU A 143 -14.96 7.72 6.72
CA LEU A 143 -16.08 7.95 5.81
C LEU A 143 -16.43 9.44 5.71
N ASP A 144 -16.41 10.17 6.82
CA ASP A 144 -16.58 11.63 6.81
C ASP A 144 -15.45 12.33 6.04
N MET A 145 -14.20 11.87 6.23
CA MET A 145 -13.05 12.37 5.49
C MET A 145 -13.21 12.16 3.96
N VAL A 146 -13.61 10.95 3.51
CA VAL A 146 -13.88 10.72 2.07
C VAL A 146 -14.96 11.66 1.55
N ARG A 147 -16.00 11.93 2.33
CA ARG A 147 -17.13 12.76 1.90
C ARG A 147 -16.81 14.25 1.81
N THR A 148 -15.97 14.74 2.72
CA THR A 148 -15.83 16.18 2.94
C THR A 148 -14.45 16.71 2.63
N THR A 149 -13.43 15.86 2.49
CA THR A 149 -12.03 16.31 2.44
C THR A 149 -11.43 16.18 1.06
N SER A 150 -10.75 17.24 0.63
CA SER A 150 -9.94 17.25 -0.60
C SER A 150 -8.77 18.24 -0.46
N SER A 151 -8.12 18.60 -1.56
CA SER A 151 -6.90 19.41 -1.59
C SER A 151 -6.78 20.23 -2.87
N THR A 152 -6.10 21.37 -2.76
CA THR A 152 -5.64 22.16 -3.92
C THR A 152 -4.54 21.46 -4.72
N ASN A 153 -3.84 20.53 -4.09
CA ASN A 153 -2.91 19.62 -4.73
C ASN A 153 -3.68 18.38 -5.21
N VAL A 154 -3.92 18.30 -6.51
CA VAL A 154 -4.73 17.23 -7.15
C VAL A 154 -4.22 15.81 -6.85
N ALA A 155 -2.92 15.63 -6.62
CA ALA A 155 -2.38 14.33 -6.20
C ALA A 155 -2.71 14.03 -4.74
N ILE A 156 -2.62 15.02 -3.85
CA ILE A 156 -3.01 14.88 -2.43
C ILE A 156 -4.52 14.71 -2.29
N ALA A 157 -5.32 15.37 -3.15
CA ALA A 157 -6.76 15.17 -3.25
C ALA A 157 -7.07 13.69 -3.52
N TYR A 158 -6.41 13.07 -4.51
CA TYR A 158 -6.55 11.64 -4.78
C TYR A 158 -6.03 10.76 -3.61
N VAL A 159 -4.86 11.09 -3.07
CA VAL A 159 -4.25 10.34 -1.95
C VAL A 159 -5.10 10.40 -0.69
N THR A 160 -5.89 11.45 -0.47
CA THR A 160 -6.79 11.59 0.69
C THR A 160 -7.79 10.44 0.77
N GLY A 161 -8.43 10.10 -0.35
CA GLY A 161 -9.37 8.97 -0.41
C GLY A 161 -8.69 7.62 -0.28
N LEU A 162 -7.50 7.45 -0.88
CA LEU A 162 -6.66 6.26 -0.69
C LEU A 162 -6.33 6.08 0.79
N TRP A 163 -5.86 7.15 1.43
CA TRP A 163 -5.48 7.17 2.84
C TRP A 163 -6.66 6.80 3.74
N ALA A 164 -7.84 7.37 3.48
CA ALA A 164 -9.05 7.10 4.25
C ALA A 164 -9.42 5.61 4.26
N VAL A 165 -9.50 5.02 3.07
CA VAL A 165 -9.92 3.64 2.91
C VAL A 165 -8.84 2.68 3.36
N TRP A 166 -7.57 2.97 3.06
CA TRP A 166 -6.45 2.19 3.56
C TRP A 166 -6.41 2.19 5.09
N SER A 167 -6.63 3.34 5.73
CA SER A 167 -6.74 3.44 7.20
C SER A 167 -7.83 2.52 7.76
N ILE A 168 -9.01 2.47 7.14
CA ILE A 168 -10.08 1.53 7.53
C ILE A 168 -9.60 0.08 7.40
N MET A 169 -9.04 -0.29 6.25
CA MET A 169 -8.57 -1.66 5.98
C MET A 169 -7.44 -2.08 6.93
N HIS A 170 -6.50 -1.18 7.20
CA HIS A 170 -5.37 -1.42 8.07
C HIS A 170 -5.84 -1.62 9.52
N ASN A 171 -6.77 -0.79 9.99
CA ASN A 171 -7.35 -0.94 11.33
C ASN A 171 -8.23 -2.19 11.46
N LEU A 172 -9.00 -2.55 10.44
CA LEU A 172 -9.67 -3.86 10.37
C LEU A 172 -8.67 -5.01 10.48
N THR A 173 -7.54 -4.89 9.78
CA THR A 173 -6.48 -5.90 9.82
C THR A 173 -5.91 -6.03 11.21
N MET A 174 -5.46 -4.92 11.81
CA MET A 174 -4.77 -4.94 13.10
C MET A 174 -5.69 -5.26 14.29
N LEU A 175 -6.94 -4.79 14.25
CA LEU A 175 -7.88 -4.96 15.37
C LEU A 175 -8.73 -6.23 15.26
N VAL A 176 -9.09 -6.67 14.04
CA VAL A 176 -10.07 -7.74 13.83
C VAL A 176 -9.43 -8.97 13.17
N TRP A 177 -8.83 -8.80 11.99
CA TRP A 177 -8.34 -9.94 11.22
C TRP A 177 -7.08 -10.56 11.81
N MET A 178 -6.29 -9.76 12.51
CA MET A 178 -5.14 -10.19 13.31
C MET A 178 -5.44 -10.07 14.80
N ARG A 179 -4.54 -10.60 15.62
CA ARG A 179 -4.58 -10.44 17.09
C ARG A 179 -3.19 -10.12 17.60
N PRO A 180 -2.64 -8.93 17.31
CA PRO A 180 -1.22 -8.67 17.49
C PRO A 180 -0.74 -8.86 18.94
N GLN A 181 -1.51 -8.45 19.95
CA GLN A 181 -1.11 -8.66 21.34
C GLN A 181 -1.04 -10.13 21.78
N PHE A 182 -1.70 -11.03 21.04
CA PHE A 182 -1.76 -12.46 21.35
C PHE A 182 -0.71 -13.24 20.57
N ASP A 183 -0.56 -12.92 19.28
CA ASP A 183 0.08 -13.82 18.32
C ASP A 183 1.32 -13.18 17.64
N ALA A 184 1.47 -11.84 17.69
CA ALA A 184 2.55 -11.17 16.96
C ALA A 184 3.81 -11.00 17.80
N GLU A 185 4.95 -11.18 17.13
CA GLU A 185 6.27 -10.95 17.69
C GLU A 185 7.07 -10.09 16.74
N ARG A 186 7.82 -9.12 17.27
CA ARG A 186 8.78 -8.32 16.50
C ARG A 186 10.20 -8.70 16.86
N VAL A 187 11.13 -8.52 15.92
CA VAL A 187 12.55 -8.62 16.19
C VAL A 187 12.98 -7.43 17.06
N ARG A 188 13.56 -7.71 18.23
CA ARG A 188 14.17 -6.71 19.11
C ARG A 188 15.67 -6.96 19.19
N ARG A 189 16.46 -5.90 19.08
CA ARG A 189 17.92 -5.95 19.31
C ARG A 189 18.25 -5.58 20.75
N HIS A 190 19.24 -6.26 21.31
CA HIS A 190 19.78 -6.04 22.64
C HIS A 190 21.31 -5.95 22.55
N PRO A 191 21.97 -4.95 23.15
CA PRO A 191 23.44 -4.95 23.23
C PRO A 191 23.91 -6.21 23.94
N LYS A 192 24.95 -6.87 23.42
CA LYS A 192 25.61 -7.93 24.18
C LYS A 192 26.38 -7.29 25.33
N PHE A 193 26.07 -7.72 26.55
CA PHE A 193 26.88 -7.34 27.70
C PHE A 193 28.27 -7.99 27.58
N PRO A 194 29.37 -7.26 27.82
CA PRO A 194 30.68 -7.87 27.93
C PRO A 194 30.63 -8.91 29.05
N ARG A 195 30.84 -10.18 28.72
CA ARG A 195 31.07 -11.19 29.76
C ARG A 195 32.36 -10.78 30.49
N PRO A 196 32.36 -10.59 31.83
CA PRO A 196 33.62 -10.52 32.55
C PRO A 196 34.39 -11.79 32.20
N ALA A 197 35.64 -11.64 31.76
CA ALA A 197 36.50 -12.77 31.44
C ALA A 197 36.49 -13.72 32.64
N SER A 198 35.83 -14.86 32.51
CA SER A 198 36.02 -15.93 33.49
C SER A 198 37.51 -16.23 33.40
N LYS A 199 38.24 -16.02 34.50
CA LYS A 199 39.58 -16.55 34.65
C LYS A 199 39.47 -18.06 34.48
N SER A 200 39.66 -18.54 33.26
CA SER A 200 39.78 -19.96 32.96
C SER A 200 41.11 -20.38 33.57
N THR A 201 41.00 -21.13 34.65
CA THR A 201 42.08 -21.92 35.22
C THR A 201 42.82 -22.61 34.09
N VAL A 202 44.10 -22.28 33.95
CA VAL A 202 45.02 -22.89 32.99
C VAL A 202 45.06 -24.38 33.29
N SER A 203 44.55 -25.20 32.37
CA SER A 203 44.79 -26.63 32.32
C SER A 203 45.59 -26.92 31.05
N ASN A 204 46.71 -27.59 31.25
CA ASN A 204 47.81 -27.72 30.31
C ASN A 204 47.46 -28.54 29.06
N GLY A 205 47.86 -27.98 27.91
CA GLY A 205 48.60 -28.64 26.84
C GLY A 205 48.05 -29.93 26.23
N HIS A 206 47.30 -29.79 25.13
CA HIS A 206 47.46 -30.64 23.95
C HIS A 206 47.24 -29.80 22.69
N ALA A 207 48.24 -29.81 21.80
CA ALA A 207 48.24 -29.06 20.55
C ALA A 207 47.19 -29.66 19.59
N ALA A 208 46.02 -29.04 19.53
CA ALA A 208 45.05 -29.28 18.48
C ALA A 208 45.33 -28.33 17.32
N HIS A 209 45.51 -28.89 16.13
CA HIS A 209 45.66 -28.20 14.86
C HIS A 209 44.66 -27.02 14.71
N PRO A 210 45.09 -25.88 14.16
CA PRO A 210 44.17 -24.78 13.88
C PRO A 210 43.15 -25.25 12.84
N PRO A 211 41.83 -25.08 13.05
CA PRO A 211 40.86 -25.34 12.00
C PRO A 211 41.07 -24.31 10.89
N LYS A 212 41.76 -24.73 9.84
CA LYS A 212 41.73 -24.10 8.52
C LYS A 212 40.33 -24.29 7.93
N SER A 213 39.42 -23.38 8.25
CA SER A 213 38.40 -22.94 7.30
C SER A 213 37.80 -21.62 7.81
N SER A 214 38.34 -20.52 7.31
CA SER A 214 37.60 -19.27 7.16
C SER A 214 36.48 -19.47 6.13
N GLN A 215 35.51 -20.34 6.43
CA GLN A 215 34.20 -20.22 5.85
C GLN A 215 33.61 -18.96 6.45
N VAL A 216 33.60 -17.89 5.65
CA VAL A 216 32.85 -16.66 5.89
C VAL A 216 31.42 -17.07 6.17
N ARG A 217 31.12 -17.22 7.47
CA ARG A 217 29.80 -17.61 7.97
C ARG A 217 28.88 -16.47 7.56
N ALA A 218 27.90 -16.75 6.71
CA ALA A 218 27.05 -15.75 6.08
C ALA A 218 26.49 -14.77 7.15
N TRP A 219 27.05 -13.57 7.20
CA TRP A 219 26.51 -12.50 8.03
C TRP A 219 25.13 -12.16 7.49
N ALA A 220 24.13 -12.24 8.37
CA ALA A 220 22.81 -11.70 8.12
C ALA A 220 22.95 -10.28 7.50
N PRO A 221 22.42 -10.03 6.29
CA PRO A 221 22.63 -8.77 5.59
C PRO A 221 22.25 -7.57 6.47
N GLY A 222 23.26 -6.79 6.86
CA GLY A 222 23.08 -5.56 7.63
C GLY A 222 22.61 -5.71 9.08
N ALA A 223 22.72 -6.89 9.70
CA ALA A 223 22.57 -7.06 11.14
C ALA A 223 23.95 -7.18 11.81
N ASP A 224 24.17 -6.44 12.89
CA ASP A 224 25.41 -6.49 13.68
C ASP A 224 25.27 -7.56 14.76
N VAL A 225 25.35 -8.82 14.31
CA VAL A 225 25.25 -10.00 15.18
C VAL A 225 26.47 -10.20 16.07
N GLU A 226 27.53 -9.42 15.89
CA GLU A 226 28.68 -9.41 16.79
C GLU A 226 28.37 -8.59 18.04
N LYS A 227 27.84 -7.38 17.86
CA LYS A 227 27.53 -6.43 18.94
C LYS A 227 26.18 -6.64 19.60
N TYR A 228 25.20 -7.20 18.88
CA TYR A 228 23.82 -7.33 19.36
C TYR A 228 23.32 -8.76 19.35
N ASP A 229 22.49 -9.09 20.34
CA ASP A 229 21.60 -10.24 20.32
C ASP A 229 20.23 -9.81 19.79
N TYR A 230 19.64 -10.63 18.91
CA TYR A 230 18.31 -10.40 18.36
C TYR A 230 17.35 -11.44 18.92
N THR A 231 16.21 -11.01 19.48
CA THR A 231 15.20 -11.89 20.07
C THR A 231 13.81 -11.55 19.55
N TRP A 232 12.94 -12.56 19.48
CA TRP A 232 11.53 -12.33 19.20
C TRP A 232 10.86 -11.72 20.44
N GLN A 233 10.18 -10.60 20.25
CA GLN A 233 9.49 -9.89 21.32
C GLN A 233 7.98 -9.90 21.06
N ALA A 234 7.26 -10.69 21.85
CA ALA A 234 5.81 -10.60 21.98
C ALA A 234 5.38 -9.25 22.58
N PHE A 235 4.07 -8.99 22.60
CA PHE A 235 3.55 -7.77 23.22
C PHE A 235 3.99 -7.64 24.69
N PRO A 236 4.68 -6.55 25.08
CA PRO A 236 5.27 -6.42 26.41
C PRO A 236 4.25 -5.95 27.44
N ALA A 237 3.30 -6.83 27.80
CA ALA A 237 2.14 -6.48 28.62
C ALA A 237 2.51 -5.85 29.98
N SER A 238 3.59 -6.32 30.62
CA SER A 238 4.08 -5.86 31.92
C SER A 238 5.03 -4.66 31.86
N ALA A 239 5.45 -4.22 30.66
CA ALA A 239 6.37 -3.09 30.52
C ALA A 239 5.69 -1.74 30.78
N PRO A 240 6.45 -0.64 30.94
CA PRO A 240 5.86 0.71 30.99
C PRO A 240 5.02 1.05 29.76
N PHE A 241 4.10 2.01 29.90
CA PHE A 241 3.22 2.43 28.80
C PHE A 241 4.00 2.89 27.57
N SER A 242 5.12 3.60 27.75
CA SER A 242 5.97 4.06 26.65
C SER A 242 6.52 2.92 25.80
N GLU A 243 6.90 1.79 26.42
CA GLU A 243 7.40 0.62 25.68
C GLU A 243 6.27 -0.08 24.90
N ARG A 244 5.08 -0.17 25.49
CA ARG A 244 3.90 -0.70 24.78
C ARG A 244 3.46 0.22 23.65
N LEU A 245 3.50 1.53 23.86
CA LEU A 245 3.20 2.53 22.84
C LEU A 245 4.18 2.44 21.69
N TYR A 246 5.47 2.31 21.98
CA TYR A 246 6.50 2.08 20.97
C TYR A 246 6.27 0.78 20.20
N TRP A 247 5.89 -0.31 20.88
CA TRP A 247 5.51 -1.57 20.22
C TRP A 247 4.32 -1.41 19.27
N SER A 248 3.26 -0.74 19.72
CA SER A 248 2.07 -0.48 18.91
C SER A 248 2.34 0.45 17.73
N PHE A 249 3.17 1.48 17.93
CA PHE A 249 3.59 2.37 16.85
C PHE A 249 4.36 1.61 15.78
N GLU A 250 5.35 0.78 16.17
CA GLU A 250 6.11 0.00 15.21
C GLU A 250 5.23 -1.00 14.44
N LEU A 251 4.22 -1.58 15.09
CA LEU A 251 3.25 -2.46 14.45
C LEU A 251 2.54 -1.74 13.28
N PHE A 252 1.98 -0.55 13.54
CA PHE A 252 1.27 0.25 12.54
C PHE A 252 2.18 0.83 11.46
N ALA A 253 3.43 1.14 11.81
CA ALA A 253 4.41 1.68 10.87
C ALA A 253 5.08 0.60 9.99
N SER A 254 4.69 -0.68 10.08
CA SER A 254 5.37 -1.80 9.40
C SER A 254 4.54 -2.41 8.27
N PHE A 255 4.26 -1.68 7.18
CA PHE A 255 3.28 -2.10 6.17
C PHE A 255 3.47 -3.50 5.55
N ARG A 256 4.73 -3.94 5.36
CA ARG A 256 5.03 -5.29 4.83
C ARG A 256 5.43 -6.31 5.90
N GLY A 257 5.56 -5.86 7.16
CA GLY A 257 5.90 -6.70 8.30
C GLY A 257 7.36 -7.17 8.37
N ALA A 258 8.30 -6.53 7.69
CA ALA A 258 9.72 -6.87 7.83
C ALA A 258 10.13 -6.79 9.30
N GLY A 259 10.69 -7.87 9.85
CA GLY A 259 10.99 -7.97 11.29
C GLY A 259 9.84 -8.39 12.18
N TRP A 260 8.71 -8.79 11.61
CA TRP A 260 7.56 -9.28 12.37
C TRP A 260 7.27 -10.74 12.03
N SER A 261 6.75 -11.51 12.98
CA SER A 261 6.34 -12.90 12.76
C SER A 261 5.26 -13.04 11.67
N TRP A 262 4.53 -11.97 11.38
CA TRP A 262 3.51 -11.90 10.34
C TRP A 262 3.99 -11.34 8.99
N ALA A 263 5.29 -11.11 8.80
CA ALA A 263 5.88 -10.64 7.54
C ALA A 263 5.28 -11.33 6.31
N ILE A 264 5.06 -10.57 5.24
CA ILE A 264 4.65 -11.17 3.97
C ILE A 264 5.74 -12.11 3.45
N PRO A 265 5.38 -13.29 2.91
CA PRO A 265 6.37 -14.32 2.56
C PRO A 265 7.25 -13.94 1.36
N THR A 266 6.93 -12.87 0.63
CA THR A 266 7.63 -12.44 -0.57
C THR A 266 8.80 -11.51 -0.28
N ILE A 267 8.92 -10.92 0.90
CA ILE A 267 10.02 -10.00 1.25
C ILE A 267 11.09 -10.71 2.11
N PRO A 268 12.34 -10.20 2.11
CA PRO A 268 13.36 -10.65 3.04
C PRO A 268 12.87 -10.45 4.47
N SER A 269 12.87 -11.53 5.25
CA SER A 269 12.42 -11.56 6.64
C SER A 269 13.13 -12.72 7.34
N PRO A 270 13.46 -12.59 8.63
CA PRO A 270 13.91 -13.73 9.40
C PRO A 270 12.85 -14.83 9.42
N GLN A 271 13.29 -16.09 9.53
CA GLN A 271 12.37 -17.19 9.76
C GLN A 271 11.55 -16.98 11.01
N ARG A 272 10.25 -17.33 10.93
CA ARG A 272 9.32 -17.25 12.06
C ARG A 272 9.82 -18.08 13.25
N PRO A 273 9.44 -17.70 14.47
CA PRO A 273 9.87 -18.44 15.65
C PRO A 273 9.33 -19.88 15.63
N GLU A 274 10.18 -20.83 16.04
CA GLU A 274 9.81 -22.23 16.20
C GLU A 274 8.96 -22.45 17.45
N LYS A 275 9.26 -21.68 18.50
CA LYS A 275 8.46 -21.61 19.74
C LYS A 275 7.86 -20.22 19.86
N PRO A 276 6.66 -19.97 19.28
CA PRO A 276 6.02 -18.67 19.38
C PRO A 276 5.87 -18.19 20.83
N LEU A 277 6.05 -16.89 21.04
CA LEU A 277 5.91 -16.19 22.32
C LEU A 277 6.93 -16.60 23.39
N SER A 278 7.98 -17.34 23.03
CA SER A 278 9.00 -17.82 23.97
C SER A 278 10.14 -16.83 24.23
N GLY A 279 10.26 -15.77 23.43
CA GLY A 279 11.42 -14.88 23.49
C GLY A 279 12.68 -15.45 22.84
N GLU A 280 12.55 -16.50 22.01
CA GLU A 280 13.70 -17.16 21.41
C GLU A 280 14.56 -16.23 20.55
N LYS A 281 15.85 -16.60 20.41
CA LYS A 281 16.79 -15.84 19.58
C LYS A 281 16.38 -15.92 18.10
N VAL A 282 16.45 -14.78 17.43
CA VAL A 282 16.15 -14.66 16.01
C VAL A 282 17.33 -15.21 15.21
N ARG A 283 17.05 -16.12 14.28
CA ARG A 283 18.02 -16.64 13.32
C ARG A 283 18.25 -15.63 12.20
N MET A 284 19.08 -14.61 12.45
CA MET A 284 19.33 -13.54 11.49
C MET A 284 20.01 -14.04 10.21
N ASP A 285 20.79 -15.11 10.29
CA ASP A 285 21.44 -15.80 9.17
C ASP A 285 20.44 -16.36 8.14
N THR A 286 19.17 -16.48 8.50
CA THR A 286 18.11 -16.96 7.61
C THR A 286 17.52 -15.88 6.71
N VAL A 287 17.86 -14.59 6.92
CA VAL A 287 17.37 -13.48 6.08
C VAL A 287 18.01 -13.58 4.69
N PRO A 288 17.24 -13.86 3.63
CA PRO A 288 17.82 -14.02 2.30
C PRO A 288 18.20 -12.67 1.71
N LEU A 289 19.32 -12.62 0.97
CA LEU A 289 19.69 -11.44 0.17
C LEU A 289 18.64 -11.10 -0.88
N VAL A 290 18.06 -12.14 -1.52
CA VAL A 290 16.99 -12.02 -2.51
C VAL A 290 15.98 -13.14 -2.26
N THR A 291 14.69 -12.81 -2.22
CA THR A 291 13.63 -13.83 -2.05
C THR A 291 13.29 -14.56 -3.34
N HIS A 292 12.52 -15.64 -3.20
CA HIS A 292 11.92 -16.34 -4.34
C HIS A 292 11.04 -15.46 -5.25
N ALA A 293 10.51 -14.35 -4.73
CA ALA A 293 9.73 -13.37 -5.49
C ALA A 293 10.61 -12.26 -6.09
N GLY A 294 11.92 -12.28 -5.82
CA GLY A 294 12.89 -11.31 -6.34
C GLY A 294 13.02 -10.03 -5.53
N TYR A 295 12.52 -9.99 -4.29
CA TYR A 295 12.75 -8.85 -3.41
C TYR A 295 14.13 -8.93 -2.80
N ALA A 296 14.93 -7.87 -2.96
CA ALA A 296 16.29 -7.80 -2.45
C ALA A 296 16.36 -7.04 -1.11
N THR A 297 17.21 -7.50 -0.19
CA THR A 297 17.69 -6.70 0.96
C THR A 297 19.10 -6.16 0.68
N TYR A 298 19.70 -5.48 1.65
CA TYR A 298 20.94 -4.72 1.46
C TYR A 298 22.01 -5.17 2.46
N PRO A 299 23.16 -5.68 2.00
CA PRO A 299 24.20 -6.21 2.89
C PRO A 299 24.95 -5.11 3.65
N THR A 300 25.05 -3.92 3.08
CA THR A 300 25.78 -2.79 3.66
C THR A 300 24.99 -1.49 3.51
N GLU A 301 25.30 -0.51 4.36
CA GLU A 301 24.67 0.81 4.30
C GLU A 301 24.97 1.51 2.96
N ARG A 302 26.19 1.33 2.43
CA ARG A 302 26.55 1.83 1.10
C ARG A 302 25.67 1.20 0.02
N ALA A 303 25.44 -0.10 0.05
CA ALA A 303 24.59 -0.78 -0.92
C ALA A 303 23.13 -0.29 -0.84
N PHE A 304 22.60 -0.10 0.37
CA PHE A 304 21.28 0.49 0.59
C PHE A 304 21.19 1.91 0.00
N ASN A 305 22.11 2.80 0.39
CA ASN A 305 22.10 4.19 -0.05
C ASN A 305 22.23 4.29 -1.58
N VAL A 306 23.18 3.57 -2.19
CA VAL A 306 23.35 3.57 -3.65
C VAL A 306 22.10 3.06 -4.35
N ALA A 307 21.51 1.95 -3.89
CA ALA A 307 20.33 1.38 -4.53
C ALA A 307 19.11 2.32 -4.42
N LYS A 308 18.86 2.89 -3.23
CA LYS A 308 17.71 3.79 -3.01
C LYS A 308 17.90 5.13 -3.69
N LEU A 309 19.07 5.76 -3.58
CA LEU A 309 19.36 7.02 -4.27
C LEU A 309 19.33 6.86 -5.79
N ARG A 310 19.84 5.74 -6.33
CA ARG A 310 19.71 5.43 -7.76
C ARG A 310 18.25 5.28 -8.17
N ALA A 311 17.45 4.55 -7.39
CA ALA A 311 16.02 4.39 -7.67
C ALA A 311 15.29 5.74 -7.67
N VAL A 312 15.58 6.59 -6.69
CA VAL A 312 15.05 7.96 -6.61
C VAL A 312 15.47 8.80 -7.81
N ALA A 313 16.77 8.83 -8.15
CA ALA A 313 17.27 9.62 -9.27
C ALA A 313 16.69 9.17 -10.62
N VAL A 314 16.67 7.86 -10.89
CA VAL A 314 16.10 7.32 -12.13
C VAL A 314 14.60 7.59 -12.21
N ALA A 315 13.87 7.36 -11.11
CA ALA A 315 12.43 7.61 -11.07
C ALA A 315 12.11 9.10 -11.22
N TYR A 316 12.91 9.99 -10.65
CA TYR A 316 12.78 11.43 -10.81
C TYR A 316 12.90 11.84 -12.28
N LEU A 317 13.98 11.42 -12.95
CA LEU A 317 14.21 11.75 -14.37
C LEU A 317 13.11 11.15 -15.27
N ALA A 318 12.66 9.94 -14.96
CA ALA A 318 11.56 9.30 -15.68
C ALA A 318 10.25 10.07 -15.48
N LEU A 319 9.91 10.47 -14.24
CA LEU A 319 8.72 11.27 -13.94
C LEU A 319 8.75 12.60 -14.66
N ASP A 320 9.90 13.28 -14.67
CA ASP A 320 10.08 14.55 -15.38
C ASP A 320 9.81 14.40 -16.88
N ALA A 321 10.46 13.42 -17.52
CA ALA A 321 10.28 13.15 -18.95
C ALA A 321 8.86 12.72 -19.30
N ILE A 322 8.28 11.81 -18.52
CA ILE A 322 6.91 11.31 -18.73
C ILE A 322 5.91 12.45 -18.54
N LYS A 323 6.05 13.26 -17.49
CA LYS A 323 5.19 14.43 -17.25
C LYS A 323 5.23 15.39 -18.42
N VAL A 324 6.42 15.78 -18.89
CA VAL A 324 6.55 16.68 -20.04
C VAL A 324 5.93 16.06 -21.30
N GLY A 325 6.13 14.76 -21.53
CA GLY A 325 5.49 14.05 -22.63
C GLY A 325 3.95 14.04 -22.53
N MET A 326 3.41 13.77 -21.34
CA MET A 326 1.97 13.72 -21.10
C MET A 326 1.31 15.08 -21.36
N MET A 327 1.94 16.18 -20.95
CA MET A 327 1.36 17.53 -21.13
C MET A 327 1.29 17.98 -22.61
N LYS A 328 1.98 17.28 -23.52
CA LYS A 328 1.89 17.53 -24.97
C LYS A 328 0.71 16.84 -25.64
N ASP A 329 0.08 15.88 -24.98
CA ASP A 329 -1.07 15.15 -25.51
C ASP A 329 -2.35 15.59 -24.78
N PRO A 330 -3.33 16.20 -25.49
CA PRO A 330 -4.59 16.66 -24.91
C PRO A 330 -5.32 15.60 -24.08
N TYR A 331 -5.12 14.31 -24.38
CA TYR A 331 -5.72 13.21 -23.61
C TYR A 331 -5.38 13.27 -22.12
N PHE A 332 -4.13 13.53 -21.75
CA PHE A 332 -3.72 13.60 -20.34
C PHE A 332 -4.15 14.87 -19.63
N VAL A 333 -4.59 15.87 -20.39
CA VAL A 333 -5.03 17.17 -19.87
C VAL A 333 -6.55 17.19 -19.71
N LEU A 334 -7.30 16.67 -20.68
CA LEU A 334 -8.74 16.83 -20.80
C LEU A 334 -9.56 15.55 -20.66
N GLY A 335 -8.92 14.38 -20.72
CA GLY A 335 -9.59 13.09 -20.89
C GLY A 335 -10.03 12.84 -22.33
N SER A 336 -10.51 11.63 -22.62
CA SER A 336 -10.77 11.14 -23.98
C SER A 336 -11.82 11.97 -24.73
N SER A 337 -12.97 12.24 -24.10
CA SER A 337 -14.12 12.89 -24.73
C SER A 337 -13.82 14.31 -25.17
N ALA A 338 -13.18 15.11 -24.31
CA ALA A 338 -12.84 16.49 -24.62
C ALA A 338 -11.60 16.59 -25.52
N ALA A 339 -10.63 15.67 -25.39
CA ALA A 339 -9.47 15.62 -26.27
C ALA A 339 -9.82 15.22 -27.72
N ALA A 340 -10.90 14.47 -27.95
CA ALA A 340 -11.31 14.03 -29.28
C ALA A 340 -11.65 15.20 -30.24
N ALA A 341 -11.99 16.37 -29.69
CA ALA A 341 -12.24 17.59 -30.47
C ALA A 341 -10.95 18.33 -30.89
N LEU A 342 -9.78 17.91 -30.39
CA LEU A 342 -8.49 18.56 -30.66
C LEU A 342 -7.61 17.68 -31.58
N PRO A 343 -6.78 18.29 -32.43
CA PRO A 343 -5.86 17.53 -33.28
C PRO A 343 -4.83 16.79 -32.42
N LEU A 344 -4.49 15.57 -32.86
CA LEU A 344 -3.41 14.81 -32.24
C LEU A 344 -2.07 15.57 -32.37
N PRO A 345 -1.19 15.48 -31.37
CA PRO A 345 0.17 16.00 -31.48
C PRO A 345 0.87 15.42 -32.70
N ARG A 346 1.68 16.22 -33.41
CA ARG A 346 2.32 15.81 -34.68
C ARG A 346 3.03 14.45 -34.61
N HIS A 347 3.72 14.17 -33.51
CA HIS A 347 4.45 12.90 -33.31
C HIS A 347 3.52 11.69 -33.09
N LEU A 348 2.28 11.90 -32.63
CA LEU A 348 1.25 10.85 -32.49
C LEU A 348 0.36 10.74 -33.73
N ALA A 349 0.15 11.85 -34.46
CA ALA A 349 -0.66 11.88 -35.67
C ALA A 349 -0.11 10.99 -36.81
N LEU A 350 1.18 10.65 -36.75
CA LEU A 350 1.83 9.73 -37.69
C LEU A 350 1.58 8.24 -37.36
N LEU A 351 0.97 7.94 -36.21
CA LEU A 351 0.77 6.58 -35.73
C LEU A 351 -0.67 6.11 -35.96
N PRO A 352 -0.90 4.81 -36.21
CA PRO A 352 -2.26 4.27 -36.20
C PRO A 352 -2.87 4.36 -34.79
N LEU A 353 -4.19 4.53 -34.70
CA LEU A 353 -4.89 4.80 -33.44
C LEU A 353 -4.61 3.76 -32.35
N TRP A 354 -4.54 2.47 -32.70
CA TRP A 354 -4.24 1.42 -31.73
C TRP A 354 -2.85 1.61 -31.08
N LEU A 355 -1.87 2.10 -31.84
CA LEU A 355 -0.52 2.34 -31.34
C LEU A 355 -0.47 3.59 -30.46
N VAL A 356 -1.28 4.61 -30.76
CA VAL A 356 -1.47 5.77 -29.88
C VAL A 356 -1.98 5.34 -28.50
N LEU A 357 -2.96 4.43 -28.46
CA LEU A 357 -3.47 3.87 -27.20
C LEU A 357 -2.40 3.08 -26.45
N VAL A 358 -1.59 2.28 -27.15
CA VAL A 358 -0.46 1.55 -26.55
C VAL A 358 0.53 2.53 -25.93
N VAL A 359 0.93 3.59 -26.64
CA VAL A 359 1.84 4.62 -26.14
C VAL A 359 1.27 5.28 -24.87
N ARG A 360 0.00 5.70 -24.89
CA ARG A 360 -0.66 6.30 -23.73
C ARG A 360 -0.67 5.36 -22.52
N HIS A 361 -1.06 4.10 -22.70
CA HIS A 361 -1.07 3.10 -21.63
C HIS A 361 0.33 2.83 -21.07
N LEU A 362 1.36 2.79 -21.92
CA LEU A 362 2.75 2.65 -21.49
C LEU A 362 3.24 3.86 -20.68
N MET A 363 2.86 5.07 -21.08
CA MET A 363 3.18 6.29 -20.32
C MET A 363 2.51 6.28 -18.93
N ILE A 364 1.24 5.89 -18.85
CA ILE A 364 0.52 5.74 -17.58
C ILE A 364 1.22 4.73 -16.67
N LEU A 365 1.48 3.52 -17.18
CA LEU A 365 2.11 2.45 -16.39
C LEU A 365 3.51 2.88 -15.92
N SER A 366 4.29 3.49 -16.81
CA SER A 366 5.65 3.97 -16.49
C SER A 366 5.63 5.10 -15.47
N GLY A 367 4.68 6.04 -15.60
CA GLY A 367 4.49 7.13 -14.65
C GLY A 367 4.13 6.64 -13.26
N LEU A 368 3.17 5.71 -13.16
CA LEU A 368 2.78 5.08 -11.89
C LEU A 368 3.94 4.28 -11.28
N TYR A 369 4.64 3.48 -12.09
CA TYR A 369 5.81 2.72 -11.63
C TYR A 369 6.89 3.64 -11.07
N ALA A 370 7.23 4.71 -11.80
CA ALA A 370 8.22 5.69 -11.36
C ALA A 370 7.77 6.44 -10.10
N ALA A 371 6.50 6.87 -10.01
CA ALA A 371 5.95 7.55 -8.83
C ALA A 371 6.05 6.67 -7.57
N ILE A 372 5.64 5.40 -7.68
CA ILE A 372 5.72 4.45 -6.57
C ILE A 372 7.17 4.15 -6.18
N ALA A 373 8.05 3.95 -7.17
CA ALA A 373 9.48 3.73 -6.94
C ALA A 373 10.13 4.91 -6.22
N TYR A 374 9.84 6.13 -6.68
CA TYR A 374 10.32 7.37 -6.07
C TYR A 374 9.83 7.50 -4.63
N LEU A 375 8.51 7.46 -4.42
CA LEU A 375 7.89 7.68 -3.10
C LEU A 375 8.36 6.66 -2.07
N LEU A 376 8.33 5.36 -2.40
CA LEU A 376 8.69 4.31 -1.44
C LEU A 376 10.20 4.24 -1.20
N SER A 377 11.03 4.60 -2.18
CA SER A 377 12.48 4.69 -1.96
C SER A 377 12.86 5.92 -1.12
N MET A 378 12.20 7.05 -1.35
CA MET A 378 12.34 8.25 -0.50
C MET A 378 11.89 7.96 0.93
N HIS A 379 10.74 7.30 1.09
CA HIS A 379 10.25 6.87 2.39
C HIS A 379 11.29 6.01 3.13
N ASP A 380 11.89 5.02 2.47
CA ASP A 380 12.90 4.16 3.10
C ASP A 380 14.15 4.95 3.52
N LEU A 381 14.61 5.90 2.70
CA LEU A 381 15.73 6.79 3.05
C LEU A 381 15.40 7.65 4.27
N VAL A 382 14.21 8.24 4.31
CA VAL A 382 13.74 9.06 5.45
C VAL A 382 13.62 8.21 6.71
N GLN A 383 13.05 7.01 6.61
CA GLN A 383 12.95 6.10 7.76
C GLN A 383 14.35 5.75 8.31
N ARG A 384 15.30 5.43 7.43
CA ARG A 384 16.63 4.98 7.83
C ARG A 384 17.53 6.09 8.38
N HIS A 385 17.41 7.31 7.86
CA HIS A 385 18.34 8.40 8.19
C HIS A 385 17.74 9.46 9.13
N VAL A 386 16.43 9.63 9.11
CA VAL A 386 15.73 10.63 9.93
C VAL A 386 14.99 9.95 11.07
N VAL A 387 14.09 9.02 10.76
CA VAL A 387 13.23 8.38 11.77
C VAL A 387 14.03 7.49 12.71
N SER A 388 15.12 6.86 12.24
CA SER A 388 15.99 6.02 13.06
C SER A 388 16.61 6.72 14.27
N ARG A 389 16.70 8.06 14.26
CA ARG A 389 17.19 8.86 15.39
C ARG A 389 16.24 8.80 16.59
N PHE A 390 14.95 8.60 16.33
CA PHE A 390 13.90 8.51 17.34
C PHE A 390 13.42 7.07 17.55
N ILE A 391 13.56 6.23 16.52
CA ILE A 391 13.11 4.83 16.49
C ILE A 391 14.28 3.95 16.06
N PRO A 392 15.13 3.53 17.01
CA PRO A 392 16.42 2.90 16.67
C PRO A 392 16.32 1.62 15.82
N ALA A 393 15.17 0.94 15.85
CA ALA A 393 14.89 -0.21 15.01
C ALA A 393 14.90 0.13 13.50
N ARG A 394 14.55 1.35 13.11
CA ARG A 394 14.63 1.82 11.71
C ARG A 394 16.08 1.98 11.21
N ALA A 395 17.08 1.83 12.07
CA ALA A 395 18.47 1.78 11.62
C ALA A 395 18.85 0.43 10.97
N GLU A 396 18.04 -0.61 11.15
CA GLU A 396 18.36 -1.97 10.74
C GLU A 396 18.07 -2.20 9.24
N LEU A 397 19.10 -2.57 8.47
CA LEU A 397 18.98 -2.67 7.01
C LEU A 397 18.06 -3.80 6.55
N TRP A 398 17.97 -4.89 7.32
CA TRP A 398 17.09 -6.02 7.04
C TRP A 398 15.60 -5.67 7.13
N GLN A 399 15.22 -4.48 7.66
CA GLN A 399 13.85 -3.98 7.58
C GLN A 399 13.47 -3.48 6.18
N TYR A 400 14.46 -3.22 5.34
CA TYR A 400 14.25 -2.63 4.02
C TYR A 400 14.41 -3.66 2.91
N SER A 401 13.56 -3.53 1.90
CA SER A 401 13.59 -4.36 0.70
C SER A 401 13.46 -3.51 -0.56
N SER A 402 13.72 -4.10 -1.73
CA SER A 402 13.38 -3.47 -3.01
C SER A 402 11.87 -3.14 -3.07
N VAL A 403 11.53 -2.09 -3.82
CA VAL A 403 10.13 -1.66 -3.92
C VAL A 403 9.30 -2.69 -4.67
N PHE A 404 9.82 -3.20 -5.78
CA PHE A 404 9.22 -4.23 -6.64
C PHE A 404 10.01 -5.54 -6.54
N GLY A 405 9.33 -6.64 -6.88
CA GLY A 405 9.92 -7.98 -7.02
C GLY A 405 10.57 -8.18 -8.40
N SER A 406 10.82 -9.42 -8.77
CA SER A 406 11.39 -9.76 -10.08
C SER A 406 10.32 -9.79 -11.17
N PRO A 407 10.54 -9.15 -12.34
CA PRO A 407 9.62 -9.24 -13.48
C PRO A 407 9.53 -10.67 -14.03
N VAL A 408 10.48 -11.55 -13.70
CA VAL A 408 10.44 -12.98 -14.03
C VAL A 408 9.17 -13.65 -13.46
N ALA A 409 8.62 -13.13 -12.36
CA ALA A 409 7.36 -13.64 -11.81
C ALA A 409 6.18 -13.48 -12.79
N VAL A 410 6.18 -12.42 -13.62
CA VAL A 410 5.17 -12.22 -14.67
C VAL A 410 5.34 -13.26 -15.78
N LEU A 411 6.58 -13.55 -16.16
CA LEU A 411 6.87 -14.57 -17.16
C LEU A 411 6.48 -15.97 -16.66
N ASP A 412 6.77 -16.30 -15.40
CA ASP A 412 6.53 -17.64 -14.86
C ASP A 412 5.08 -17.87 -14.40
N ARG A 413 4.37 -16.82 -13.96
CA ARG A 413 3.03 -16.94 -13.32
C ARG A 413 1.96 -16.02 -13.91
N GLY A 414 2.25 -15.34 -15.02
CA GLY A 414 1.30 -14.48 -15.71
C GLY A 414 0.78 -13.33 -14.83
N LEU A 415 -0.51 -13.04 -14.96
CA LEU A 415 -1.19 -11.94 -14.29
C LEU A 415 -1.23 -12.13 -12.77
N ALA A 416 -1.28 -13.38 -12.30
CA ALA A 416 -1.11 -13.67 -10.87
C ALA A 416 0.28 -13.26 -10.37
N GLY A 417 1.33 -13.56 -11.15
CA GLY A 417 2.71 -13.14 -10.87
C GLY A 417 2.88 -11.62 -10.85
N PHE A 418 2.20 -10.91 -11.75
CA PHE A 418 2.17 -9.45 -11.78
C PHE A 418 1.69 -8.88 -10.44
N TRP A 419 0.49 -9.24 -9.99
CA TRP A 419 -0.12 -8.63 -8.79
C TRP A 419 0.41 -9.21 -7.47
N SER A 420 0.73 -10.50 -7.40
CA SER A 420 1.04 -11.18 -6.14
C SER A 420 2.53 -11.34 -5.85
N ALA A 421 3.42 -10.96 -6.77
CA ALA A 421 4.86 -11.15 -6.59
C ALA A 421 5.72 -10.02 -7.16
N TRP A 422 5.36 -9.43 -8.30
CA TRP A 422 6.15 -8.35 -8.90
C TRP A 422 5.77 -6.97 -8.37
N TRP A 423 4.47 -6.65 -8.35
CA TRP A 423 3.95 -5.36 -7.89
C TRP A 423 4.27 -5.10 -6.41
N HIS A 424 4.35 -3.85 -5.98
CA HIS A 424 5.02 -3.39 -4.74
C HIS A 424 4.60 -4.02 -3.39
N GLN A 425 3.58 -4.87 -3.28
CA GLN A 425 3.16 -5.57 -2.06
C GLN A 425 2.89 -4.72 -0.79
N THR A 426 2.87 -3.39 -0.85
CA THR A 426 2.69 -2.52 0.34
C THR A 426 1.37 -2.78 1.06
N PHE A 427 0.29 -3.02 0.30
CA PHE A 427 -1.05 -3.27 0.84
C PHE A 427 -1.39 -4.76 0.98
N ARG A 428 -0.40 -5.65 0.80
CA ARG A 428 -0.64 -7.09 0.64
C ARG A 428 -1.34 -7.70 1.85
N ILE A 429 -1.00 -7.27 3.04
CA ILE A 429 -1.58 -7.80 4.28
C ILE A 429 -3.03 -7.38 4.42
N ASP A 430 -3.30 -6.09 4.21
CA ASP A 430 -4.65 -5.55 4.33
C ASP A 430 -5.59 -6.17 3.28
N PHE A 431 -5.11 -6.40 2.05
CA PHE A 431 -5.88 -7.03 0.98
C PHE A 431 -6.08 -8.54 1.14
N ALA A 432 -5.15 -9.23 1.81
CA ALA A 432 -5.28 -10.67 2.08
C ALA A 432 -6.02 -10.97 3.40
N GLY A 433 -6.19 -9.95 4.25
CA GLY A 433 -6.72 -10.05 5.61
C GLY A 433 -8.05 -10.79 5.73
N PRO A 434 -9.11 -10.45 4.94
CA PRO A 434 -10.39 -11.12 5.04
C PRO A 434 -10.32 -12.63 4.77
N GLY A 435 -9.63 -13.02 3.70
CA GLY A 435 -9.47 -14.42 3.33
C GLY A 435 -8.66 -15.20 4.36
N ALA A 436 -7.56 -14.63 4.85
CA ALA A 436 -6.74 -15.22 5.89
C ALA A 436 -7.50 -15.37 7.22
N PHE A 437 -8.34 -14.38 7.56
CA PHE A 437 -9.18 -14.42 8.74
C PHE A 437 -10.21 -15.55 8.69
N LEU A 438 -10.91 -15.71 7.57
CA LEU A 438 -11.91 -16.78 7.41
C LEU A 438 -11.28 -18.18 7.47
N VAL A 439 -10.08 -18.35 6.91
CA VAL A 439 -9.30 -19.60 7.04
C VAL A 439 -8.92 -19.85 8.50
N ARG A 440 -8.43 -18.83 9.22
CA ARG A 440 -8.05 -18.95 10.63
C ARG A 440 -9.23 -19.30 11.54
N MET A 441 -10.42 -18.77 11.25
CA MET A 441 -11.65 -19.06 11.98
C MET A 441 -12.23 -20.45 11.67
N GLY A 442 -11.64 -21.20 10.73
CA GLY A 442 -12.13 -22.51 10.32
C GLY A 442 -13.36 -22.46 9.41
N HIS A 443 -13.73 -21.27 8.91
CA HIS A 443 -14.84 -21.13 7.96
C HIS A 443 -14.46 -21.55 6.55
N LEU A 444 -13.16 -21.53 6.22
CA LEU A 444 -12.63 -21.98 4.93
C LEU A 444 -11.44 -22.92 5.15
N ALA A 445 -11.40 -24.03 4.40
CA ALA A 445 -10.25 -24.92 4.44
C ALA A 445 -9.02 -24.23 3.81
N PRO A 446 -7.84 -24.27 4.48
CA PRO A 446 -6.61 -23.69 3.92
C PRO A 446 -6.32 -24.23 2.53
N ARG A 447 -5.94 -23.33 1.60
CA ARG A 447 -5.60 -23.66 0.20
C ARG A 447 -6.74 -24.28 -0.63
N SER A 448 -7.97 -24.37 -0.11
CA SER A 448 -9.12 -24.80 -0.91
C SER A 448 -9.41 -23.83 -2.07
N PRO A 449 -10.06 -24.28 -3.16
CA PRO A 449 -10.47 -23.40 -4.26
C PRO A 449 -11.34 -22.22 -3.77
N ALA A 450 -12.25 -22.48 -2.82
CA ALA A 450 -13.09 -21.45 -2.20
C ALA A 450 -12.24 -20.39 -1.46
N ALA A 451 -11.26 -20.81 -0.65
CA ALA A 451 -10.36 -19.89 0.03
C ALA A 451 -9.55 -19.03 -0.95
N GLN A 452 -9.12 -19.62 -2.06
CA GLN A 452 -8.36 -18.91 -3.09
C GLN A 452 -9.24 -17.90 -3.84
N LEU A 453 -10.47 -18.26 -4.18
CA LEU A 453 -11.43 -17.38 -4.85
C LEU A 453 -11.85 -16.20 -3.95
N ILE A 454 -12.21 -16.48 -2.69
CA ILE A 454 -12.59 -15.44 -1.72
C ILE A 454 -11.42 -14.52 -1.44
N GLY A 455 -10.21 -15.05 -1.26
CA GLY A 455 -9.00 -14.24 -1.08
C GLY A 455 -8.70 -13.36 -2.30
N LEU A 456 -8.90 -13.88 -3.52
CA LEU A 456 -8.76 -13.11 -4.76
C LEU A 456 -9.79 -11.98 -4.85
N ALA A 457 -11.07 -12.31 -4.61
CA ALA A 457 -12.16 -11.35 -4.65
C ALA A 457 -11.98 -10.24 -3.61
N ALA A 458 -11.65 -10.59 -2.36
CA ALA A 458 -11.36 -9.63 -1.30
C ALA A 458 -10.25 -8.66 -1.72
N ALA A 459 -9.13 -9.18 -2.22
CA ALA A 459 -7.99 -8.35 -2.61
C ALA A 459 -8.33 -7.34 -3.71
N PHE A 460 -9.04 -7.77 -4.76
CA PHE A 460 -9.37 -6.88 -5.89
C PHE A 460 -10.54 -5.93 -5.60
N VAL A 461 -11.54 -6.34 -4.80
CA VAL A 461 -12.59 -5.43 -4.32
C VAL A 461 -11.99 -4.35 -3.42
N GLN A 462 -11.12 -4.72 -2.49
CA GLN A 462 -10.44 -3.75 -1.63
C GLN A 462 -9.55 -2.80 -2.45
N SER A 463 -8.80 -3.30 -3.43
CA SER A 463 -8.01 -2.44 -4.32
C SER A 463 -8.87 -1.49 -5.14
N GLY A 464 -10.03 -1.96 -5.64
CA GLY A 464 -11.01 -1.15 -6.34
C GLY A 464 -11.58 -0.03 -5.48
N LEU A 465 -12.04 -0.35 -4.26
CA LEU A 465 -12.56 0.63 -3.29
C LEU A 465 -11.51 1.68 -2.93
N LEU A 466 -10.26 1.24 -2.71
CA LEU A 466 -9.16 2.12 -2.39
C LEU A 466 -8.98 3.22 -3.45
N HIS A 467 -8.96 2.83 -4.72
CA HIS A 467 -8.77 3.78 -5.83
C HIS A 467 -10.04 4.57 -6.15
N GLY A 468 -11.22 3.93 -6.10
CA GLY A 468 -12.49 4.63 -6.28
C GLY A 468 -12.70 5.75 -5.26
N CYS A 469 -12.29 5.55 -4.00
CA CYS A 469 -12.32 6.63 -3.02
C CYS A 469 -11.29 7.73 -3.31
N GLY A 470 -10.14 7.41 -3.90
CA GLY A 470 -9.22 8.45 -4.42
C GLY A 470 -9.87 9.29 -5.51
N SER A 471 -10.59 8.66 -6.43
CA SER A 471 -11.38 9.33 -7.46
C SER A 471 -12.51 10.18 -6.85
N PHE A 472 -13.12 9.72 -5.75
CA PHE A 472 -14.16 10.46 -5.03
C PHE A 472 -13.64 11.76 -4.42
N THR A 473 -12.44 11.73 -3.83
CA THR A 473 -11.82 12.89 -3.18
C THR A 473 -11.05 13.78 -4.15
N ALA A 474 -10.92 13.40 -5.42
CA ALA A 474 -10.26 14.21 -6.44
C ALA A 474 -11.05 15.49 -6.77
N VAL A 475 -10.33 16.50 -7.27
CA VAL A 475 -10.90 17.74 -7.79
C VAL A 475 -10.39 17.89 -9.23
N PRO A 476 -11.27 17.77 -10.24
CA PRO A 476 -12.71 17.69 -10.16
C PRO A 476 -13.20 16.28 -9.81
N ARG A 477 -14.48 16.15 -9.44
CA ARG A 477 -15.10 14.84 -9.24
C ARG A 477 -15.05 14.05 -10.55
N THR A 478 -14.65 12.79 -10.44
CA THR A 478 -14.49 11.85 -11.56
C THR A 478 -15.35 10.60 -11.34
N THR A 479 -15.20 9.60 -12.21
CA THR A 479 -16.01 8.39 -12.21
C THR A 479 -15.47 7.34 -11.24
N VAL A 480 -15.94 7.39 -10.00
CA VAL A 480 -15.54 6.53 -8.86
C VAL A 480 -15.52 5.03 -9.17
N TRP A 481 -16.42 4.54 -10.01
CA TRP A 481 -16.51 3.12 -10.33
C TRP A 481 -15.50 2.66 -11.41
N TYR A 482 -14.84 3.57 -12.12
CA TYR A 482 -13.86 3.22 -13.17
C TYR A 482 -12.67 2.42 -12.60
N PRO A 483 -11.95 2.88 -11.56
CA PRO A 483 -10.91 2.06 -10.94
C PRO A 483 -11.45 0.76 -10.36
N MET A 484 -12.68 0.76 -9.82
CA MET A 484 -13.31 -0.44 -9.29
C MET A 484 -13.49 -1.52 -10.37
N VAL A 485 -13.95 -1.12 -11.56
CA VAL A 485 -14.08 -2.00 -12.72
C VAL A 485 -12.71 -2.51 -13.18
N PHE A 486 -11.69 -1.65 -13.28
CA PHE A 486 -10.33 -2.08 -13.64
C PHE A 486 -9.81 -3.18 -12.70
N PHE A 487 -9.89 -2.97 -11.38
CA PHE A 487 -9.40 -3.96 -10.42
C PHE A 487 -10.26 -5.22 -10.40
N ALA A 488 -11.59 -5.12 -10.55
CA ALA A 488 -12.44 -6.30 -10.70
C ALA A 488 -12.04 -7.12 -11.94
N LEU A 489 -11.81 -6.46 -13.08
CA LEU A 489 -11.33 -7.10 -14.32
C LEU A 489 -9.93 -7.70 -14.17
N ALA A 490 -9.04 -7.10 -13.38
CA ALA A 490 -7.75 -7.70 -13.06
C ALA A 490 -7.90 -9.02 -12.28
N GLY A 491 -8.84 -9.08 -11.32
CA GLY A 491 -9.19 -10.32 -10.62
C GLY A 491 -9.80 -11.38 -11.53
N VAL A 492 -10.72 -10.98 -12.41
CA VAL A 492 -11.29 -11.86 -13.45
C VAL A 492 -10.19 -12.39 -14.36
N GLY A 493 -9.24 -11.55 -14.79
CA GLY A 493 -8.13 -11.96 -15.63
C GLY A 493 -7.25 -13.03 -14.99
N VAL A 494 -7.00 -12.93 -13.68
CA VAL A 494 -6.26 -13.96 -12.93
C VAL A 494 -7.04 -15.29 -12.93
N ALA A 495 -8.35 -15.24 -12.71
CA ALA A 495 -9.20 -16.43 -12.72
C ALA A 495 -9.28 -17.06 -14.13
N VAL A 496 -9.47 -16.25 -15.17
CA VAL A 496 -9.54 -16.67 -16.57
C VAL A 496 -8.21 -17.30 -17.00
N GLN A 497 -7.08 -16.64 -16.75
CA GLN A 497 -5.77 -17.20 -17.10
C GLN A 497 -5.55 -18.55 -16.41
N ARG A 498 -5.91 -18.65 -15.13
CA ARG A 498 -5.76 -19.88 -14.37
C ARG A 498 -6.65 -21.00 -14.91
N ALA A 499 -7.91 -20.72 -15.21
CA ALA A 499 -8.84 -21.69 -15.78
C ALA A 499 -8.36 -22.16 -17.16
N ALA A 500 -7.92 -21.22 -18.02
CA ALA A 500 -7.35 -21.53 -19.32
C ALA A 500 -6.08 -22.39 -19.18
N CYS A 501 -5.12 -22.02 -18.34
CA CYS A 501 -3.92 -22.82 -18.12
C CYS A 501 -4.27 -24.23 -17.60
N SER A 502 -5.27 -24.36 -16.71
CA SER A 502 -5.73 -25.66 -16.22
C SER A 502 -6.34 -26.50 -17.34
N ALA A 503 -7.26 -25.94 -18.13
CA ALA A 503 -7.94 -26.64 -19.22
C ALA A 503 -6.97 -27.03 -20.35
N LEU A 504 -6.02 -26.16 -20.68
CA LEU A 504 -5.03 -26.37 -21.74
C LEU A 504 -3.79 -27.14 -21.27
N THR A 505 -3.73 -27.59 -20.01
CA THR A 505 -2.57 -28.30 -19.43
C THR A 505 -2.02 -29.40 -20.33
N PRO A 506 -2.83 -30.31 -20.91
CA PRO A 506 -2.32 -31.39 -21.76
C PRO A 506 -1.52 -30.89 -22.97
N TRP A 507 -1.88 -29.73 -23.52
CA TRP A 507 -1.25 -29.15 -24.69
C TRP A 507 -0.05 -28.27 -24.34
N ILE A 508 -0.14 -27.52 -23.23
CA ILE A 508 0.92 -26.56 -22.88
C ILE A 508 2.04 -27.18 -22.03
N ALA A 509 1.80 -28.30 -21.33
CA ALA A 509 2.79 -28.90 -20.43
C ALA A 509 4.08 -29.33 -21.16
N GLY A 510 3.95 -29.83 -22.39
CA GLY A 510 5.08 -30.22 -23.24
C GLY A 510 5.81 -29.06 -23.92
N LEU A 511 5.27 -27.84 -23.89
CA LEU A 511 5.88 -26.70 -24.58
C LEU A 511 7.16 -26.22 -23.86
N PRO A 512 8.18 -25.76 -24.63
CA PRO A 512 9.37 -25.14 -24.06
C PRO A 512 9.02 -24.02 -23.09
N ARG A 513 9.85 -23.84 -22.06
CA ARG A 513 9.63 -22.79 -21.04
C ARG A 513 9.52 -21.40 -21.66
N SER A 514 10.30 -21.11 -22.69
CA SER A 514 10.25 -19.83 -23.43
C SER A 514 8.87 -19.57 -24.02
N VAL A 515 8.25 -20.58 -24.65
CA VAL A 515 6.92 -20.48 -25.26
C VAL A 515 5.85 -20.25 -24.20
N ARG A 516 5.88 -21.00 -23.09
CA ARG A 516 4.94 -20.78 -21.97
C ARG A 516 5.09 -19.39 -21.35
N ARG A 517 6.33 -18.92 -21.18
CA ARG A 517 6.62 -17.56 -20.68
C ARG A 517 6.14 -16.47 -21.64
N ALA A 518 6.33 -16.67 -22.94
CA ALA A 518 5.82 -15.76 -23.97
C ALA A 518 4.29 -15.71 -23.93
N GLY A 519 3.60 -16.86 -23.80
CA GLY A 519 2.15 -16.93 -23.62
C GLY A 519 1.67 -16.20 -22.36
N ASN A 520 2.35 -16.38 -21.22
CA ASN A 520 2.06 -15.65 -19.99
C ASN A 520 2.21 -14.14 -20.17
N LEU A 521 3.32 -13.69 -20.77
CA LEU A 521 3.58 -12.28 -21.03
C LEU A 521 2.55 -11.69 -21.99
N ALA A 522 2.25 -12.39 -23.08
CA ALA A 522 1.24 -11.97 -24.06
C ALA A 522 -0.13 -11.82 -23.40
N PHE A 523 -0.54 -12.80 -22.58
CA PHE A 523 -1.79 -12.70 -21.82
C PHE A 523 -1.80 -11.46 -20.92
N VAL A 524 -0.74 -11.23 -20.14
CA VAL A 524 -0.67 -10.06 -19.24
C VAL A 524 -0.76 -8.76 -20.02
N VAL A 525 0.03 -8.61 -21.08
CA VAL A 525 0.06 -7.39 -21.90
C VAL A 525 -1.29 -7.14 -22.56
N LEU A 526 -1.86 -8.15 -23.23
CA LEU A 526 -3.14 -8.02 -23.92
C LEU A 526 -4.29 -7.76 -22.95
N TRP A 527 -4.35 -8.50 -21.83
CA TRP A 527 -5.39 -8.32 -20.82
C TRP A 527 -5.33 -6.92 -20.21
N LEU A 528 -4.17 -6.52 -19.70
CA LEU A 528 -4.02 -5.20 -19.08
C LEU A 528 -4.27 -4.09 -20.10
N HIS A 529 -3.79 -4.21 -21.33
CA HIS A 529 -4.07 -3.21 -22.36
C HIS A 529 -5.56 -3.09 -22.69
N ALA A 530 -6.28 -4.21 -22.75
CA ALA A 530 -7.72 -4.23 -23.02
C ALA A 530 -8.55 -3.70 -21.84
N THR A 531 -8.08 -3.88 -20.60
CA THR A 531 -8.87 -3.54 -19.40
C THR A 531 -8.44 -2.26 -18.70
N VAL A 532 -7.32 -1.62 -19.07
CA VAL A 532 -6.80 -0.42 -18.39
C VAL A 532 -7.61 0.85 -18.66
N TRP A 533 -8.38 0.89 -19.74
CA TRP A 533 -9.09 2.11 -20.16
C TRP A 533 -9.92 2.78 -19.06
N PRO A 534 -10.64 2.09 -18.14
CA PRO A 534 -11.42 2.77 -17.11
C PRO A 534 -10.50 3.55 -16.16
N VAL A 535 -9.46 2.91 -15.62
CA VAL A 535 -8.55 3.59 -14.68
C VAL A 535 -7.70 4.65 -15.37
N ALA A 536 -7.33 4.43 -16.64
CA ALA A 536 -6.63 5.42 -17.44
C ALA A 536 -7.48 6.70 -17.60
N GLU A 537 -8.74 6.53 -17.98
CA GLU A 537 -9.68 7.64 -18.15
C GLU A 537 -9.94 8.38 -16.83
N ASP A 538 -10.15 7.64 -15.73
CA ASP A 538 -10.33 8.23 -14.40
C ASP A 538 -9.14 9.09 -13.96
N PHE A 539 -7.91 8.63 -14.19
CA PHE A 539 -6.71 9.43 -13.90
C PHE A 539 -6.62 10.69 -14.76
N THR A 540 -7.05 10.63 -16.02
CA THR A 540 -7.09 11.84 -16.85
C THR A 540 -8.16 12.83 -16.40
N ILE A 541 -9.39 12.38 -16.12
CA ILE A 541 -10.51 13.23 -15.73
C ILE A 541 -10.31 13.81 -14.32
N SER A 542 -9.74 13.04 -13.39
CA SER A 542 -9.40 13.52 -12.05
C SER A 542 -8.31 14.59 -12.03
N GLY A 543 -7.65 14.84 -13.17
CA GLY A 543 -6.56 15.80 -13.26
C GLY A 543 -5.30 15.35 -12.52
N VAL A 544 -5.16 14.07 -12.13
CA VAL A 544 -3.98 13.61 -11.37
C VAL A 544 -2.69 13.86 -12.13
N TRP A 545 -2.72 13.80 -13.46
CA TRP A 545 -1.59 14.08 -14.34
C TRP A 545 -1.23 15.56 -14.43
N LEU A 546 -2.08 16.47 -13.94
CA LEU A 546 -1.78 17.91 -13.86
C LEU A 546 -0.82 18.21 -12.70
N PHE A 547 -0.70 17.33 -11.71
CA PHE A 547 0.29 17.43 -10.65
C PHE A 547 1.72 17.51 -11.21
N GLU A 548 2.56 18.33 -10.60
CA GLU A 548 3.99 18.43 -10.92
C GLU A 548 4.78 17.50 -9.98
N PRO A 549 5.28 16.34 -10.47
CA PRO A 549 5.83 15.31 -9.61
C PRO A 549 7.24 15.60 -9.11
N VAL A 550 7.90 16.61 -9.68
CA VAL A 550 9.30 16.97 -9.38
C VAL A 550 9.44 18.47 -9.16
N PRO A 551 10.29 18.92 -8.20
CA PRO A 551 10.53 20.33 -7.95
C PRO A 551 11.17 21.08 -9.11
N VAL A 552 12.07 20.42 -9.83
CA VAL A 552 12.90 21.01 -10.88
C VAL A 552 12.81 20.12 -12.11
N SER A 553 12.48 20.70 -13.26
CA SER A 553 12.36 19.96 -14.51
C SER A 553 13.61 20.12 -15.38
N PHE A 554 14.41 19.05 -15.47
CA PHE A 554 15.59 19.01 -16.33
C PHE A 554 15.21 18.95 -17.80
N VAL A 555 14.13 18.25 -18.14
CA VAL A 555 13.65 18.17 -19.53
C VAL A 555 13.20 19.54 -20.03
N ARG A 556 12.50 20.32 -19.19
CA ARG A 556 12.13 21.71 -19.54
C ARG A 556 13.36 22.62 -19.61
N MET A 557 14.34 22.45 -18.72
CA MET A 557 15.62 23.18 -18.75
C MET A 557 16.40 22.94 -20.06
N LEU A 558 16.30 21.73 -20.64
CA LEU A 558 16.89 21.39 -21.94
C LEU A 558 16.04 21.83 -23.15
N GLY A 559 15.01 22.66 -22.94
CA GLY A 559 14.15 23.19 -24.01
C GLY A 559 12.99 22.28 -24.42
N GLY A 560 12.75 21.18 -23.68
CA GLY A 560 11.63 20.28 -23.95
C GLY A 560 10.26 20.77 -23.45
N GLY A 561 10.22 21.93 -22.78
CA GLY A 561 9.13 22.43 -21.94
C GLY A 561 8.24 23.55 -22.51
N GLN A 562 7.32 24.01 -21.66
CA GLN A 562 6.25 24.98 -21.96
C GLN A 562 6.72 26.35 -22.44
N VAL A 563 5.74 27.14 -22.92
CA VAL A 563 5.82 28.57 -23.28
C VAL A 563 6.35 29.46 -22.13
N ASP A 564 6.21 29.06 -20.86
CA ASP A 564 6.70 29.83 -19.70
C ASP A 564 8.14 29.50 -19.27
N HIS A 565 8.74 28.43 -19.83
CA HIS A 565 10.07 27.90 -19.48
C HIS A 565 10.34 27.73 -17.97
N ALA A 566 9.33 27.68 -17.11
CA ALA A 566 9.54 27.65 -15.66
C ALA A 566 10.11 26.28 -15.25
N VAL A 567 11.42 26.27 -14.95
CA VAL A 567 12.18 25.09 -14.50
C VAL A 567 11.78 24.66 -13.10
N TRP A 568 11.44 25.62 -12.23
CA TRP A 568 10.91 25.38 -10.88
C TRP A 568 9.39 25.17 -10.93
N ARG A 569 8.88 24.08 -10.33
CA ARG A 569 7.48 23.64 -10.49
C ARG A 569 6.67 23.57 -9.19
N ILE A 570 7.30 23.68 -8.04
CA ILE A 570 6.58 23.66 -6.76
C ILE A 570 6.06 25.06 -6.46
N ASP A 571 4.73 25.18 -6.34
CA ASP A 571 4.06 26.39 -5.88
C ASP A 571 3.53 26.23 -4.45
N TRP A 572 2.92 27.31 -3.94
CA TRP A 572 2.34 27.31 -2.59
C TRP A 572 1.21 26.30 -2.41
N ASP A 573 0.38 26.09 -3.44
CA ASP A 573 -0.72 25.12 -3.41
C ASP A 573 -0.21 23.67 -3.43
N ALA A 574 1.01 23.42 -3.94
CA ALA A 574 1.64 22.10 -3.91
C ALA A 574 2.29 21.77 -2.55
N CYS A 575 2.60 22.78 -1.73
CA CYS A 575 3.29 22.64 -0.45
C CYS A 575 2.32 22.53 0.73
N PRO A 576 2.61 21.67 1.73
CA PRO A 576 1.94 21.74 3.02
C PRO A 576 2.17 23.11 3.65
N HIS A 577 1.10 23.75 4.09
CA HIS A 577 1.12 25.05 4.76
C HIS A 577 0.21 25.03 5.99
N TRP A 578 0.35 26.06 6.83
CA TRP A 578 -0.47 26.18 8.02
C TRP A 578 -1.89 26.61 7.66
N ILE A 579 -2.89 25.87 8.14
CA ILE A 579 -4.31 26.13 7.97
C ILE A 579 -4.90 26.46 9.34
N GLN A 580 -5.52 27.62 9.44
CA GLN A 580 -6.28 28.02 10.63
C GLN A 580 -7.76 27.68 10.43
N GLY A 581 -8.23 26.71 11.21
CA GLY A 581 -9.64 26.31 11.21
C GLY A 581 -10.50 27.15 12.15
N ARG A 582 -11.82 26.92 12.15
CA ARG A 582 -12.76 27.57 13.09
C ARG A 582 -12.53 27.11 14.53
N HIS A 583 -12.09 25.87 14.69
CA HIS A 583 -11.75 25.27 15.97
C HIS A 583 -10.28 24.89 16.04
N TRP A 584 -9.73 24.80 17.26
CA TRP A 584 -8.32 24.45 17.47
C TRP A 584 -7.96 23.08 16.88
N TRP A 585 -8.88 22.12 16.90
CA TRP A 585 -8.66 20.79 16.31
C TRP A 585 -8.72 20.78 14.78
N GLN A 586 -9.21 21.86 14.15
CA GLN A 586 -9.19 22.07 12.69
C GLN A 586 -7.99 22.94 12.26
N THR A 587 -7.06 23.22 13.16
CA THR A 587 -5.88 24.05 12.91
C THR A 587 -4.63 23.17 12.88
N GLY A 588 -3.80 23.33 11.85
CA GLY A 588 -2.62 22.48 11.68
C GLY A 588 -1.97 22.62 10.30
N PHE A 589 -1.09 21.69 9.94
CA PHE A 589 -0.47 21.65 8.62
C PHE A 589 -1.35 20.87 7.64
N GLY A 590 -1.55 21.42 6.45
CA GLY A 590 -2.42 20.86 5.43
C GLY A 590 -2.25 21.55 4.09
N GLY A 591 -3.09 21.21 3.12
CA GLY A 591 -3.11 21.85 1.79
C GLY A 591 -3.94 21.09 0.79
#